data_AF-A0A520D768-F1
#
_entry.id   AF-A0A520D768-F1
#
_cell.length_a   1.000
_cell.length_b   1.000
_cell.length_c   1.000
_cell.angle_alpha   90.00
_cell.angle_beta   90.00
_cell.angle_gamma   90.00
#
_symmetry.space_group_name_H-M   'P 1'
#
loop_
_entity.id
_entity.type
_entity.pdbx_description
1 polymer ?
#
loop_
_entity_poly.entity_id
_entity_poly.type
_entity_poly.pdbx_seq_one_letter_code
_entity_poly.pdbx_strand_id
1 'polypeptide(L)'
;MKKLNSFFIYIFFLVAILYSHALKAQDTGIGTRTPHASTILEVSSALKNGGVLVPKVNLNAGDDISTIPNPATGLMVYNTNSAGVKPNNVEADHHYFWNGSSWIDIADINTIKKLLLPQVFFCQEPVEQELTSADLTAINGGSDVVVTFNNAYVLTNNGSNVTLN
;
A
#
# COMPACT_ATOMS: atom_id res chain seq x y z
N MET A 1 -50.19 28.93 -43.96
CA MET A 1 -49.01 28.32 -43.29
C MET A 1 -47.76 28.75 -44.04
N LYS A 2 -46.87 29.55 -43.44
CA LYS A 2 -45.63 30.01 -44.11
C LYS A 2 -44.64 28.85 -44.11
N LYS A 3 -44.19 28.39 -45.29
CA LYS A 3 -43.18 27.33 -45.39
C LYS A 3 -41.86 27.85 -44.82
N LEU A 4 -41.33 27.18 -43.82
CA LEU A 4 -40.03 27.53 -43.23
C LEU A 4 -38.94 27.23 -44.26
N ASN A 5 -38.09 28.21 -44.52
CA ASN A 5 -37.08 28.12 -45.58
C ASN A 5 -35.98 27.12 -45.16
N SER A 6 -35.73 26.08 -45.98
CA SER A 6 -34.76 25.01 -45.65
C SER A 6 -33.36 25.55 -45.36
N PHE A 7 -32.99 26.68 -45.95
CA PHE A 7 -31.72 27.38 -45.66
C PHE A 7 -31.54 27.73 -44.17
N PHE A 8 -32.59 28.19 -43.49
CA PHE A 8 -32.51 28.53 -42.06
C PHE A 8 -32.37 27.28 -41.17
N ILE A 9 -32.94 26.15 -41.59
CA ILE A 9 -32.80 24.88 -40.88
C ILE A 9 -31.34 24.40 -40.94
N TYR A 10 -30.71 24.46 -42.12
CA TYR A 10 -29.31 24.05 -42.27
C TYR A 10 -28.34 24.95 -41.48
N ILE A 11 -28.59 26.27 -41.45
CA ILE A 11 -27.81 27.21 -40.62
C ILE A 11 -27.97 26.92 -39.13
N PHE A 12 -29.20 26.62 -38.68
CA PHE A 12 -29.43 26.26 -37.29
C PHE A 12 -28.67 24.99 -36.89
N PHE A 13 -28.68 23.96 -37.74
CA PHE A 13 -27.91 22.74 -37.52
C PHE A 13 -26.39 22.99 -37.53
N LEU A 14 -25.88 23.81 -38.45
CA LEU A 14 -24.46 24.17 -38.51
C LEU A 14 -24.01 24.90 -37.23
N VAL A 15 -24.79 25.87 -36.76
CA VAL A 15 -24.51 26.61 -35.52
C VAL A 15 -24.56 25.69 -34.30
N ALA A 16 -25.53 24.76 -34.24
CA ALA A 16 -25.62 23.79 -33.17
C ALA A 16 -24.41 22.82 -33.14
N ILE A 17 -23.92 22.39 -34.30
CA ILE A 17 -22.71 21.56 -34.41
C ILE A 17 -21.45 22.34 -34.01
N LEU A 18 -21.35 23.62 -34.36
CA LEU A 18 -20.21 24.44 -33.93
C LEU A 18 -20.24 24.73 -32.41
N TYR A 19 -21.42 24.82 -31.81
CA TYR A 19 -21.58 25.01 -30.35
C TYR A 19 -21.25 23.76 -29.53
N SER A 20 -21.44 22.55 -30.08
CA SER A 20 -21.15 21.30 -29.36
C SER A 20 -19.66 21.05 -29.14
N HIS A 21 -18.77 21.69 -29.91
CA HIS A 21 -17.32 21.62 -29.73
C HIS A 21 -16.80 22.48 -28.56
N ALA A 22 -17.65 23.33 -27.98
CA ALA A 22 -17.30 24.13 -26.80
C ALA A 22 -17.57 23.40 -25.47
N LEU A 23 -18.15 22.20 -25.50
CA LEU A 23 -18.35 21.37 -24.30
C LEU A 23 -17.06 20.62 -23.97
N LYS A 24 -16.15 21.33 -23.32
CA LYS A 24 -14.93 20.80 -22.70
C LYS A 24 -15.32 19.90 -21.53
N ALA A 25 -15.55 18.61 -21.78
CA ALA A 25 -15.47 17.59 -20.74
C ALA A 25 -13.99 17.41 -20.39
N GLN A 26 -13.43 18.23 -19.49
CA GLN A 26 -11.98 18.21 -19.24
C GLN A 26 -11.56 17.74 -17.84
N ASP A 27 -12.38 17.86 -16.80
CA ASP A 27 -12.01 17.34 -15.48
C ASP A 27 -13.20 16.58 -14.85
N THR A 28 -12.96 15.37 -14.37
CA THR A 28 -14.00 14.54 -13.72
C THR A 28 -14.08 14.92 -12.25
N GLY A 29 -15.04 15.77 -11.90
CA GLY A 29 -15.39 16.04 -10.50
C GLY A 29 -16.43 15.05 -9.98
N ILE A 30 -16.11 14.33 -8.91
CA ILE A 30 -17.08 13.56 -8.13
C ILE A 30 -17.36 14.32 -6.85
N GLY A 31 -18.57 14.88 -6.74
CA GLY A 31 -19.02 15.67 -5.58
C GLY A 31 -18.50 17.12 -5.55
N THR A 32 -17.78 17.55 -6.59
CA THR A 32 -17.49 18.96 -6.89
C THR A 32 -17.89 19.30 -8.33
N ARG A 33 -18.40 20.52 -8.56
CA ARG A 33 -18.73 21.03 -9.90
C ARG A 33 -17.61 21.87 -10.51
N THR A 34 -16.60 22.20 -9.70
CA THR A 34 -15.44 22.99 -10.09
C THR A 34 -14.19 22.28 -9.60
N PRO A 35 -13.80 21.16 -10.23
CA PRO A 35 -12.50 20.54 -9.96
C PRO A 35 -11.38 21.56 -10.10
N HIS A 36 -10.31 21.37 -9.33
CA HIS A 36 -9.12 22.20 -9.47
C HIS A 36 -8.54 22.05 -10.88
N ALA A 37 -8.03 23.15 -11.46
CA ALA A 37 -7.55 23.17 -12.86
C ALA A 37 -6.33 22.26 -13.12
N SER A 38 -5.73 21.70 -12.07
CA SER A 38 -4.61 20.75 -12.16
C SER A 38 -5.02 19.29 -11.89
N THR A 39 -6.32 18.97 -11.85
CA THR A 39 -6.81 17.62 -11.54
C THR A 39 -7.63 17.04 -12.67
N ILE A 40 -7.23 15.89 -13.19
CA ILE A 40 -8.04 15.12 -14.16
C ILE A 40 -9.24 14.45 -13.44
N LEU A 41 -9.06 14.06 -12.18
CA LEU A 41 -10.09 13.50 -11.31
C LEU A 41 -9.98 14.14 -9.93
N GLU A 42 -11.05 14.79 -9.47
CA GLU A 42 -11.18 15.27 -8.09
C GLU A 42 -12.39 14.61 -7.44
N VAL A 43 -12.16 13.94 -6.30
CA VAL A 43 -13.23 13.39 -5.48
C VAL A 43 -13.31 14.21 -4.21
N SER A 44 -14.39 14.97 -4.05
CA SER A 44 -14.60 15.89 -2.93
C SER A 44 -16.05 15.80 -2.45
N SER A 45 -16.29 16.00 -1.16
CA SER A 45 -17.64 16.08 -0.63
C SER A 45 -17.69 16.98 0.60
N ALA A 46 -18.56 17.99 0.57
CA ALA A 46 -18.86 18.81 1.73
C ALA A 46 -19.91 18.19 2.66
N LEU A 47 -20.63 17.17 2.19
CA LEU A 47 -21.82 16.61 2.86
C LEU A 47 -21.61 15.19 3.39
N LYS A 48 -20.56 14.49 2.97
CA LYS A 48 -20.28 13.11 3.37
C LYS A 48 -18.78 12.90 3.58
N ASN A 49 -18.41 12.33 4.72
CA ASN A 49 -17.08 11.78 4.92
C ASN A 49 -17.01 10.42 4.21
N GLY A 50 -16.21 10.34 3.14
CA GLY A 50 -16.05 9.14 2.33
C GLY A 50 -14.75 9.19 1.52
N GLY A 51 -14.40 8.07 0.92
CA GLY A 51 -13.20 7.93 0.10
C GLY A 51 -13.46 7.17 -1.19
N VAL A 52 -12.39 6.79 -1.86
CA VAL A 52 -12.42 5.99 -3.09
C VAL A 52 -12.04 4.55 -2.74
N LEU A 53 -12.87 3.60 -3.15
CA LEU A 53 -12.47 2.20 -3.18
C LEU A 53 -11.84 1.90 -4.53
N VAL A 54 -10.57 1.49 -4.52
CA VAL A 54 -9.87 1.01 -5.71
C VAL A 54 -10.20 -0.47 -5.99
N PRO A 55 -9.95 -0.98 -7.21
CA PRO A 55 -10.19 -2.38 -7.54
C PRO A 55 -9.50 -3.34 -6.57
N LYS A 56 -10.25 -4.34 -6.11
CA LYS A 56 -9.73 -5.44 -5.27
C LYS A 56 -9.27 -6.58 -6.16
N VAL A 57 -8.07 -7.11 -5.90
CA VAL A 57 -7.47 -8.20 -6.68
C VAL A 57 -6.79 -9.22 -5.76
N ASN A 58 -6.55 -10.41 -6.27
CA ASN A 58 -5.86 -11.48 -5.56
C ASN A 58 -4.49 -11.69 -6.21
N LEU A 59 -3.48 -10.93 -5.77
CA LEU A 59 -2.12 -11.09 -6.27
C LEU A 59 -1.53 -12.43 -5.78
N ASN A 60 -0.71 -13.05 -6.63
CA ASN A 60 -0.04 -14.32 -6.33
C ASN A 60 1.42 -14.13 -5.88
N ALA A 61 2.05 -13.01 -6.25
CA ALA A 61 3.42 -12.64 -5.91
C ALA A 61 3.66 -11.16 -6.25
N GLY A 62 4.81 -10.61 -5.84
CA GLY A 62 5.18 -9.23 -6.15
C GLY A 62 5.48 -8.96 -7.63
N ASP A 63 5.74 -9.98 -8.45
CA ASP A 63 5.95 -9.87 -9.90
C ASP A 63 4.75 -10.39 -10.71
N ASP A 64 3.59 -10.55 -10.06
CA ASP A 64 2.39 -11.12 -10.68
C ASP A 64 1.79 -10.20 -11.76
N ILE A 65 2.12 -10.51 -13.00
CA ILE A 65 1.51 -9.95 -14.22
C ILE A 65 0.38 -10.83 -14.77
N SER A 66 0.05 -11.94 -14.11
CA SER A 66 -1.01 -12.84 -14.56
C SER A 66 -2.39 -12.38 -14.12
N THR A 67 -2.49 -11.85 -12.90
CA THR A 67 -3.75 -11.29 -12.35
C THR A 67 -4.20 -10.05 -13.11
N ILE A 68 -3.25 -9.20 -13.50
CA ILE A 68 -3.49 -8.05 -14.39
C ILE A 68 -2.42 -8.08 -15.49
N PRO A 69 -2.77 -8.54 -16.71
CA PRO A 69 -1.85 -8.53 -17.85
C PRO A 69 -1.41 -7.12 -18.24
N ASN A 70 -0.10 -6.94 -18.45
CA ASN A 70 0.53 -5.66 -18.84
C ASN A 70 0.12 -4.48 -17.93
N PRO A 71 0.38 -4.57 -16.61
CA PRO A 71 -0.03 -3.53 -15.68
C PRO A 71 0.68 -2.20 -16.00
N ALA A 72 -0.10 -1.12 -16.04
CA ALA A 72 0.45 0.22 -16.26
C ALA A 72 1.28 0.66 -15.05
N THR A 73 2.40 1.36 -15.29
CA THR A 73 3.18 1.95 -14.19
C THR A 73 2.34 2.98 -13.43
N GLY A 74 2.31 2.88 -12.10
CA GLY A 74 1.46 3.68 -11.23
C GLY A 74 0.05 3.13 -11.01
N LEU A 75 -0.32 1.99 -11.63
CA LEU A 75 -1.60 1.33 -11.39
C LEU A 75 -1.72 0.92 -9.92
N MET A 76 -2.80 1.32 -9.26
CA MET A 76 -3.05 1.03 -7.84
C MET A 76 -4.21 0.06 -7.66
N VAL A 77 -4.04 -0.89 -6.75
CA VAL A 77 -5.02 -1.94 -6.42
C VAL A 77 -5.02 -2.22 -4.92
N TYR A 78 -6.11 -2.82 -4.42
CA TYR A 78 -6.18 -3.38 -3.07
C TYR A 78 -6.02 -4.90 -3.16
N ASN A 79 -4.98 -5.45 -2.54
CA ASN A 79 -4.74 -6.88 -2.56
C ASN A 79 -5.50 -7.59 -1.44
N THR A 80 -6.14 -8.71 -1.73
CA THR A 80 -6.94 -9.49 -0.77
C THR A 80 -6.31 -10.84 -0.41
N ASN A 81 -5.15 -11.17 -0.97
CA ASN A 81 -4.53 -12.48 -0.84
C ASN A 81 -3.06 -12.41 -0.42
N SER A 82 -2.66 -13.15 0.61
CA SER A 82 -1.24 -13.30 0.97
C SER A 82 -0.64 -14.46 0.18
N ALA A 83 0.40 -14.19 -0.60
CA ALA A 83 1.00 -15.19 -1.49
C ALA A 83 2.47 -14.88 -1.82
N GLY A 84 3.14 -15.84 -2.46
CA GLY A 84 4.56 -15.74 -2.82
C GLY A 84 5.52 -16.08 -1.68
N VAL A 85 6.81 -15.94 -1.95
CA VAL A 85 7.90 -16.23 -1.01
C VAL A 85 8.84 -15.03 -0.96
N LYS A 86 9.38 -14.72 0.22
CA LYS A 86 10.35 -13.62 0.40
C LYS A 86 11.50 -13.74 -0.61
N PRO A 87 11.93 -12.64 -1.26
CA PRO A 87 11.50 -11.25 -1.01
C PRO A 87 10.28 -10.79 -1.83
N ASN A 88 9.70 -11.66 -2.66
CA ASN A 88 8.66 -11.33 -3.63
C ASN A 88 7.25 -11.74 -3.16
N ASN A 89 7.04 -11.80 -1.85
CA ASN A 89 5.73 -12.08 -1.28
C ASN A 89 4.85 -10.82 -1.29
N VAL A 90 3.55 -11.03 -1.37
CA VAL A 90 2.50 -10.03 -1.17
C VAL A 90 1.69 -10.40 0.06
N GLU A 91 1.23 -9.39 0.78
CA GLU A 91 0.37 -9.50 1.96
C GLU A 91 -1.06 -9.09 1.60
N ALA A 92 -2.03 -9.82 2.14
CA ALA A 92 -3.44 -9.47 2.06
C ALA A 92 -3.74 -8.18 2.82
N ASP A 93 -4.84 -7.52 2.45
CA ASP A 93 -5.39 -6.33 3.09
C ASP A 93 -4.54 -5.06 2.96
N HIS A 94 -3.67 -5.02 1.96
CA HIS A 94 -2.74 -3.92 1.70
C HIS A 94 -2.98 -3.30 0.33
N HIS A 95 -2.60 -2.02 0.17
CA HIS A 95 -2.65 -1.33 -1.12
C HIS A 95 -1.32 -1.52 -1.85
N TYR A 96 -1.38 -1.88 -3.12
CA TYR A 96 -0.21 -2.04 -3.97
C TYR A 96 -0.28 -1.08 -5.14
N PHE A 97 0.89 -0.62 -5.59
CA PHE A 97 1.03 0.00 -6.90
C PHE A 97 2.07 -0.72 -7.74
N TRP A 98 1.84 -0.78 -9.05
CA TRP A 98 2.81 -1.33 -9.99
C TRP A 98 3.91 -0.30 -10.28
N ASN A 99 5.17 -0.61 -10.01
CA ASN A 99 6.29 0.30 -10.26
C ASN A 99 6.90 0.17 -11.67
N GLY A 100 6.36 -0.71 -12.52
CA GLY A 100 6.92 -1.05 -13.84
C GLY A 100 7.46 -2.48 -13.92
N SER A 101 7.86 -3.07 -12.80
CA SER A 101 8.39 -4.44 -12.71
C SER A 101 7.79 -5.29 -11.59
N SER A 102 7.28 -4.67 -10.54
CA SER A 102 6.74 -5.35 -9.36
C SER A 102 5.64 -4.53 -8.68
N TRP A 103 4.73 -5.22 -8.02
CA TRP A 103 3.77 -4.70 -7.06
C TRP A 103 4.49 -4.30 -5.79
N ILE A 104 4.41 -3.02 -5.47
CA ILE A 104 5.02 -2.44 -4.28
C ILE A 104 3.91 -2.10 -3.29
N ASP A 105 4.05 -2.63 -2.08
CA ASP A 105 3.17 -2.32 -0.96
C ASP A 105 3.34 -0.85 -0.55
N ILE A 106 2.23 -0.14 -0.42
CA ILE A 106 2.17 1.18 0.18
C ILE A 106 2.19 0.99 1.71
N ALA A 107 3.38 0.74 2.23
CA ALA A 107 3.59 0.42 3.63
C ALA A 107 3.18 1.57 4.57
N ASP A 108 2.61 1.21 5.73
CA ASP A 108 2.38 2.14 6.83
C ASP A 108 3.72 2.64 7.42
N ILE A 109 3.75 3.90 7.84
CA ILE A 109 4.92 4.55 8.45
C ILE A 109 5.40 3.81 9.71
N ASN A 110 4.50 3.10 10.40
CA ASN A 110 4.87 2.27 11.55
C ASN A 110 5.73 1.06 11.15
N THR A 111 5.44 0.45 10.00
CA THR A 111 6.25 -0.63 9.43
C THR A 111 7.65 -0.12 9.06
N ILE A 112 7.71 1.06 8.43
CA ILE A 112 8.98 1.70 8.08
C ILE A 112 9.78 2.07 9.33
N LYS A 113 9.15 2.62 10.36
CA LYS A 113 9.83 2.94 11.65
C LYS A 113 10.41 1.71 12.33
N LYS A 114 9.73 0.57 12.30
CA LYS A 114 10.28 -0.69 12.81
C LYS A 114 11.55 -1.11 12.06
N LEU A 115 11.62 -0.82 10.75
CA LEU A 115 12.80 -1.16 9.94
C LEU A 115 13.95 -0.16 10.11
N LEU A 116 13.65 1.11 10.41
CA LEU A 116 14.66 2.18 10.52
C LEU A 116 15.20 2.40 11.93
N LEU A 117 14.41 2.10 12.97
CA LEU A 117 14.84 2.27 14.36
C LEU A 117 15.53 1.00 14.87
N PRO A 118 16.62 1.12 15.64
CA PRO A 118 17.24 -0.03 16.29
C PRO A 118 16.20 -0.68 17.21
N GLN A 119 15.87 -1.94 16.89
CA GLN A 119 14.98 -2.74 17.72
C GLN A 119 15.79 -3.30 18.89
N VAL A 120 15.32 -3.07 20.11
CA VAL A 120 15.85 -3.76 21.29
C VAL A 120 15.17 -5.11 21.36
N PHE A 121 15.95 -6.18 21.24
CA PHE A 121 15.52 -7.53 21.52
C PHE A 121 15.87 -7.89 22.95
N PHE A 122 14.98 -8.61 23.62
CA PHE A 122 15.28 -9.21 24.92
C PHE A 122 14.94 -10.69 24.87
N CYS A 123 15.72 -11.48 25.59
CA CYS A 123 15.44 -12.89 25.79
C CYS A 123 14.65 -13.04 27.08
N GLN A 124 13.45 -13.61 27.00
CA GLN A 124 12.69 -14.02 28.17
C GLN A 124 12.50 -15.53 28.11
N GLU A 125 13.50 -16.27 28.59
CA GLU A 125 13.41 -17.72 28.73
C GLU A 125 12.81 -18.05 30.12
N PRO A 126 11.68 -18.77 30.20
CA PRO A 126 11.06 -19.15 31.47
C PRO A 126 11.68 -20.42 32.09
N VAL A 127 12.69 -21.01 31.43
CA VAL A 127 13.33 -22.26 31.85
C VAL A 127 14.72 -21.95 32.39
N GLU A 128 15.04 -22.49 33.56
CA GLU A 128 16.38 -22.39 34.14
C GLU A 128 17.38 -23.16 33.26
N GLN A 129 18.48 -22.50 32.86
CA GLN A 129 19.61 -23.17 32.22
C GLN A 129 20.59 -23.62 33.29
N GLU A 130 20.59 -24.93 33.58
CA GLU A 130 21.52 -25.55 34.51
C GLU A 130 22.95 -25.52 33.96
N LEU A 131 23.89 -25.04 34.77
CA LEU A 131 25.31 -25.09 34.45
C LEU A 131 25.84 -26.49 34.72
N THR A 132 26.46 -27.10 33.71
CA THR A 132 27.07 -28.41 33.89
C THR A 132 28.43 -28.30 34.59
N SER A 133 28.95 -29.43 35.11
CA SER A 133 30.31 -29.47 35.66
C SER A 133 31.39 -29.10 34.64
N ALA A 134 31.13 -29.32 33.35
CA ALA A 134 32.01 -28.91 32.26
C ALA A 134 32.03 -27.39 32.10
N ASP A 135 30.86 -26.74 32.17
CA ASP A 135 30.73 -25.28 32.12
C ASP A 135 31.44 -24.63 33.31
N LEU A 136 31.28 -25.20 34.50
CA LEU A 136 31.97 -24.72 35.70
C LEU A 136 33.50 -24.82 35.57
N THR A 137 33.99 -25.88 34.93
CA THR A 137 35.42 -26.06 34.66
C THR A 137 35.91 -25.03 33.65
N ALA A 138 35.12 -24.74 32.60
CA ALA A 138 35.43 -23.72 31.61
C ALA A 138 35.51 -22.32 32.25
N ILE A 139 34.52 -21.94 33.06
CA ILE A 139 34.49 -20.65 33.77
C ILE A 139 35.74 -20.49 34.65
N ASN A 140 36.05 -21.50 35.47
CA ASN A 140 37.21 -21.46 36.36
C ASN A 140 38.55 -21.45 35.60
N GLY A 141 38.56 -21.92 34.35
CA GLY A 141 39.69 -21.84 33.43
C GLY A 141 39.79 -20.52 32.65
N GLY A 142 38.83 -19.60 32.82
CA GLY A 142 38.76 -18.34 32.08
C GLY A 142 38.22 -18.48 30.64
N SER A 143 37.59 -19.61 30.32
CA SER A 143 36.94 -19.85 29.03
C SER A 143 35.48 -19.41 29.05
N ASP A 144 34.98 -19.00 27.88
CA ASP A 144 33.58 -18.60 27.70
C ASP A 144 32.63 -19.81 27.78
N VAL A 145 31.45 -19.61 28.37
CA VAL A 145 30.32 -20.56 28.33
C VAL A 145 29.23 -19.99 27.45
N VAL A 146 28.85 -20.73 26.40
CA VAL A 146 27.85 -20.28 25.43
C VAL A 146 26.45 -20.59 25.95
N VAL A 147 25.69 -19.54 26.28
CA VAL A 147 24.27 -19.63 26.59
C VAL A 147 23.47 -19.61 25.29
N THR A 148 22.74 -20.69 25.01
CA THR A 148 21.94 -20.82 23.77
C THR A 148 20.47 -20.59 24.08
N PHE A 149 19.86 -19.58 23.50
CA PHE A 149 18.43 -19.31 23.66
C PHE A 149 17.61 -19.91 22.51
N ASN A 150 16.41 -20.40 22.82
CA ASN A 150 15.46 -20.75 21.76
C ASN A 150 14.99 -19.48 21.03
N ASN A 151 14.95 -19.52 19.70
CA ASN A 151 14.49 -18.41 18.87
C ASN A 151 13.07 -17.93 19.23
N ALA A 152 12.22 -18.81 19.77
CA ALA A 152 10.87 -18.47 20.24
C ALA A 152 10.86 -17.50 21.45
N TYR A 153 11.97 -17.37 22.18
CA TYR A 153 12.08 -16.51 23.37
C TYR A 153 12.80 -15.18 23.12
N VAL A 154 13.25 -14.95 21.89
CA VAL A 154 13.79 -13.65 21.46
C VAL A 154 12.61 -12.76 21.07
N LEU A 155 12.26 -11.84 21.95
CA LEU A 155 11.08 -10.98 21.79
C LEU A 155 11.51 -9.56 21.36
N THR A 156 10.68 -8.94 20.52
CA THR A 156 10.83 -7.54 20.13
C THR A 156 10.20 -6.64 21.20
N ASN A 157 10.90 -5.59 21.63
CA ASN A 157 10.34 -4.60 22.55
C ASN A 157 9.27 -3.74 21.85
N ASN A 158 8.03 -4.23 21.84
CA ASN A 158 6.88 -3.58 21.18
C ASN A 158 6.09 -2.64 22.09
N GLY A 159 6.56 -2.32 23.30
CA GLY A 159 5.90 -1.33 24.16
C GLY A 159 6.56 -1.21 25.52
N SER A 160 7.18 -0.05 25.80
CA SER A 160 7.60 0.48 27.12
C SER A 160 8.22 -0.47 28.15
N ASN A 161 8.64 -1.67 27.77
CA ASN A 161 9.15 -2.71 28.69
C ASN A 161 10.59 -2.45 29.14
N VAL A 162 11.22 -1.41 28.60
CA VAL A 162 12.54 -0.94 29.01
C VAL A 162 12.41 0.54 29.34
N THR A 163 12.40 0.85 30.62
CA THR A 163 12.51 2.22 31.11
C THR A 163 14.00 2.53 31.28
N LEU A 164 14.50 3.56 30.60
CA LEU A 164 15.84 4.09 30.86
C LEU A 164 15.81 4.79 32.22
N ASN A 165 16.62 4.32 33.16
CA ASN A 165 16.87 5.01 34.43
C ASN A 165 17.81 6.20 34.25
#